data_AF-A0A521GSQ8-F1
#
_entry.id   AF-A0A521GSQ8-F1
#
_cell.length_a   1.000
_cell.length_b   1.000
_cell.length_c   1.000
_cell.angle_alpha   90.00
_cell.angle_beta   90.00
_cell.angle_gamma   90.00
#
_symmetry.space_group_name_H-M   'P 1'
#
loop_
_entity.id
_entity.type
_entity.pdbx_description
1 polymer ?
#
loop_
_entity_poly.entity_id
_entity_poly.type
_entity_poly.pdbx_seq_one_letter_code
_entity_poly.pdbx_strand_id
1 'polypeptide(L)'
;MLKPQKLKDQKGFTIIEVLIVLAIAGLILLIVFLAVPALQRNSRNTARKNDVSNILGGLSEYTNNQNGTLPASCTVGNCGTAQWLTNAKVGTIDTAQVAFTNRTTAGTVTAPTALDAVSLANFSVCDSTGTASTASNASKRSVVAVYLVETGSGTQAQCVASGS
;
A
#
# COMPACT_ATOMS: atom_id res chain seq x y z
N MET A 1 24.33 -9.58 79.30
CA MET A 1 23.49 -8.44 78.82
C MET A 1 23.34 -8.57 77.30
N LEU A 2 22.33 -9.31 76.83
CA LEU A 2 22.09 -9.53 75.40
C LEU A 2 21.01 -8.56 74.91
N LYS A 3 21.35 -7.75 73.90
CA LYS A 3 20.40 -6.85 73.22
C LYS A 3 19.62 -7.68 72.17
N PRO A 4 18.27 -7.64 72.16
CA PRO A 4 17.49 -8.34 71.16
C PRO A 4 17.64 -7.65 69.79
N GLN A 5 18.02 -8.42 68.77
CA GLN A 5 18.04 -7.96 67.38
C GLN A 5 16.63 -8.00 66.80
N LYS A 6 16.15 -6.84 66.33
CA LYS A 6 14.84 -6.68 65.69
C LYS A 6 14.86 -7.36 64.32
N LEU A 7 14.17 -8.49 64.16
CA LEU A 7 13.90 -9.10 62.86
C LEU A 7 13.07 -8.10 62.03
N LYS A 8 13.60 -7.66 60.89
CA LYS A 8 12.86 -6.84 59.92
C LYS A 8 11.90 -7.76 59.17
N ASP A 9 10.60 -7.52 59.30
CA ASP A 9 9.58 -8.18 58.48
C ASP A 9 9.85 -7.88 57.00
N GLN A 10 10.37 -8.88 56.27
CA GLN A 10 10.44 -8.81 54.83
C GLN A 10 9.03 -9.07 54.29
N LYS A 11 8.34 -7.98 53.95
CA LYS A 11 7.08 -8.04 53.19
C LYS A 11 7.43 -8.54 51.79
N GLY A 12 7.41 -9.86 51.59
CA GLY A 12 7.57 -10.48 50.28
C GLY A 12 6.34 -10.22 49.41
N PHE A 13 6.57 -10.08 48.10
CA PHE A 13 5.53 -10.07 47.07
C PHE A 13 4.69 -11.33 47.18
N THR A 14 3.36 -11.19 47.16
CA THR A 14 2.47 -12.36 47.27
C THR A 14 2.38 -13.09 45.93
N ILE A 15 2.23 -14.42 45.96
CA ILE A 15 2.05 -15.22 44.73
C ILE A 15 0.83 -14.74 43.94
N ILE A 16 -0.26 -14.38 44.64
CA ILE A 16 -1.48 -13.87 44.00
C ILE A 16 -1.24 -12.55 43.24
N GLU A 17 -0.40 -11.67 43.79
CA GLU A 17 -0.06 -10.39 43.16
C GLU A 17 0.75 -10.60 41.88
N VAL A 18 1.70 -11.54 41.88
CA VAL A 18 2.43 -11.92 40.67
C VAL A 18 1.52 -12.57 39.63
N LEU A 19 0.56 -13.41 40.04
CA LEU A 19 -0.38 -14.06 39.12
C LEU A 19 -1.29 -13.06 38.40
N ILE A 20 -1.81 -12.06 39.11
CA ILE A 20 -2.65 -11.01 38.50
C ILE A 20 -1.85 -10.21 37.47
N VAL A 21 -0.60 -9.88 37.79
CA VAL A 21 0.29 -9.15 36.86
C VAL A 21 0.55 -9.96 35.60
N LEU A 22 0.87 -11.24 35.73
CA LEU A 22 1.10 -12.12 34.57
C LEU A 22 -0.16 -12.34 33.74
N ALA A 23 -1.34 -12.40 34.37
CA ALA A 23 -2.61 -12.52 33.66
C ALA A 23 -2.90 -11.28 32.80
N ILE A 24 -2.72 -10.08 33.34
CA ILE A 24 -2.92 -8.82 32.60
C ILE A 24 -1.85 -8.67 31.50
N ALA A 25 -0.58 -8.99 31.81
CA ALA A 25 0.50 -8.96 30.83
C ALA A 25 0.24 -9.92 29.66
N GLY A 26 -0.23 -11.15 29.94
CA GLY A 26 -0.60 -12.13 28.92
C GLY A 26 -1.74 -11.64 28.01
N LEU A 27 -2.76 -10.99 28.59
CA LEU A 27 -3.86 -10.41 27.82
C LEU A 27 -3.38 -9.29 26.88
N ILE A 28 -2.52 -8.39 27.37
CA ILE A 28 -1.97 -7.30 26.54
C ILE A 28 -1.14 -7.86 25.39
N LEU A 29 -0.28 -8.86 25.65
CA LEU A 29 0.55 -9.48 24.62
C LEU A 29 -0.28 -10.12 23.50
N LEU A 30 -1.40 -10.76 23.84
CA LEU A 30 -2.32 -11.32 22.84
C LEU A 30 -2.84 -10.24 21.89
N ILE A 31 -3.32 -9.11 22.43
CA ILE A 31 -3.85 -8.01 21.61
C ILE A 31 -2.75 -7.44 20.71
N VAL A 32 -1.56 -7.21 21.27
CA VAL A 32 -0.42 -6.64 20.52
C VAL A 32 -0.01 -7.55 19.34
N PHE A 33 0.04 -8.86 19.55
CA PHE A 33 0.43 -9.80 18.49
C PHE A 33 -0.58 -9.88 17.34
N LEU A 34 -1.88 -9.67 17.62
CA LEU A 34 -2.89 -9.61 16.57
C LEU A 34 -2.91 -8.24 15.87
N ALA A 35 -2.76 -7.17 16.64
CA ALA A 35 -2.90 -5.80 16.14
C ALA A 35 -1.69 -5.35 15.31
N VAL A 36 -0.45 -5.52 15.81
CA VAL A 36 0.75 -4.95 15.17
C VAL A 36 0.92 -5.39 13.71
N PRO A 37 0.77 -6.69 13.35
CA PRO A 37 0.88 -7.10 11.94
C PRO A 37 -0.19 -6.46 11.06
N ALA A 38 -1.41 -6.28 11.57
CA ALA A 38 -2.49 -5.63 10.84
C ALA A 38 -2.21 -4.13 10.61
N LEU A 39 -1.72 -3.43 11.63
CA LEU A 39 -1.32 -2.02 11.52
C LEU A 39 -0.17 -1.82 10.52
N GLN A 40 0.83 -2.70 10.52
CA GLN A 40 1.94 -2.62 9.57
C GLN A 40 1.48 -2.81 8.11
N ARG A 41 0.58 -3.78 7.85
CA ARG A 41 -0.03 -3.96 6.52
C ARG A 41 -0.81 -2.72 6.09
N ASN A 42 -1.63 -2.16 6.98
CA ASN A 42 -2.41 -0.96 6.68
C ASN A 42 -1.51 0.24 6.35
N SER A 43 -0.41 0.41 7.07
CA SER A 43 0.58 1.45 6.79
C SER A 43 1.21 1.29 5.39
N ARG A 44 1.67 0.07 5.05
CA ARG A 44 2.24 -0.22 3.71
C ARG A 44 1.22 -0.03 2.60
N ASN A 45 -0.02 -0.48 2.78
CA ASN A 45 -1.08 -0.27 1.80
C ASN A 45 -1.39 1.21 1.58
N THR A 46 -1.38 2.02 2.63
CA THR A 46 -1.52 3.48 2.51
C THR A 46 -0.33 4.09 1.76
N ALA A 47 0.89 3.63 2.02
CA ALA A 47 2.07 4.07 1.27
C ALA A 47 1.96 3.73 -0.22
N ARG A 48 1.56 2.50 -0.58
CA ARG A 48 1.31 2.11 -1.98
C ARG A 48 0.23 2.96 -2.64
N LYS A 49 -0.88 3.22 -1.94
CA LYS A 49 -1.95 4.10 -2.42
C LYS A 49 -1.42 5.50 -2.76
N ASN A 50 -0.63 6.08 -1.85
CA ASN A 50 -0.04 7.40 -2.05
C ASN A 50 0.96 7.41 -3.21
N ASP A 51 1.80 6.37 -3.33
CA ASP A 51 2.73 6.21 -4.45
C ASP A 51 1.98 6.15 -5.78
N VAL A 52 0.92 5.35 -5.90
CA VAL A 52 0.09 5.29 -7.12
C VAL A 52 -0.54 6.64 -7.44
N SER A 53 -1.06 7.36 -6.44
CA SER A 53 -1.59 8.71 -6.64
C SER A 53 -0.51 9.68 -7.14
N ASN A 54 0.72 9.59 -6.62
CA ASN A 54 1.84 10.41 -7.09
C ASN A 54 2.25 10.06 -8.53
N ILE A 55 2.23 8.76 -8.89
CA ILE A 55 2.49 8.29 -10.26
C ILE A 55 1.44 8.84 -11.22
N LEU A 56 0.15 8.73 -10.88
CA LEU A 56 -0.96 9.27 -11.68
C LEU A 56 -0.89 10.79 -11.78
N GLY A 57 -0.50 11.48 -10.70
CA GLY A 57 -0.25 12.91 -10.69
C GLY A 57 0.88 13.31 -11.65
N GLY A 58 2.02 12.60 -11.62
CA GLY A 58 3.14 12.82 -12.54
C GLY A 58 2.77 12.57 -14.00
N LEU A 59 1.94 11.55 -14.25
CA LEU A 59 1.39 11.28 -15.57
C LEU A 59 0.44 12.39 -16.05
N SER A 60 -0.46 12.86 -15.18
CA SER A 60 -1.37 13.97 -15.47
C SER A 60 -0.58 15.24 -15.79
N GLU A 61 0.41 15.58 -14.97
CA GLU A 61 1.29 16.73 -15.17
C GLU A 61 2.04 16.65 -16.50
N TYR A 62 2.61 15.49 -16.83
CA TYR A 62 3.22 15.26 -18.14
C TYR A 62 2.23 15.48 -19.28
N THR A 63 1.01 14.93 -19.18
CA THR A 63 0.01 15.11 -20.23
C THR A 63 -0.38 16.57 -20.41
N ASN A 64 -0.49 17.35 -19.33
CA ASN A 64 -0.79 18.77 -19.40
C ASN A 64 0.34 19.54 -20.07
N ASN A 65 1.59 19.24 -19.73
CA ASN A 65 2.77 19.88 -20.31
C ASN A 65 3.02 19.50 -21.78
N GLN A 66 2.52 18.33 -22.21
CA GLN A 66 2.63 17.84 -23.59
C GLN A 66 1.33 18.02 -24.40
N ASN A 67 0.53 19.06 -24.12
CA ASN A 67 -0.68 19.41 -24.86
C ASN A 67 -1.74 18.27 -24.94
N GLY A 68 -1.89 17.50 -23.87
CA GLY A 68 -2.80 16.36 -23.78
C GLY A 68 -2.26 15.09 -24.45
N THR A 69 -0.97 15.06 -24.79
CA THR A 69 -0.30 13.87 -25.35
C THR A 69 0.12 12.93 -24.23
N LEU A 70 -0.39 11.70 -24.28
CA LEU A 70 0.02 10.63 -23.37
C LEU A 70 1.42 10.13 -23.74
N PRO A 71 2.24 9.68 -22.77
CA PRO A 71 3.56 9.12 -23.05
C PRO A 71 3.47 7.86 -23.92
N ALA A 72 4.58 7.47 -24.53
CA ALA A 72 4.65 6.19 -25.24
C ALA A 72 4.47 5.03 -24.25
N SER A 73 3.99 3.89 -24.77
CA SER A 73 3.92 2.66 -23.99
C SER A 73 5.30 2.26 -23.48
N CYS A 74 5.37 1.77 -22.27
CA CYS A 74 6.57 1.21 -21.67
C CYS A 74 6.19 0.00 -20.81
N THR A 75 7.13 -0.94 -20.72
CA THR A 75 6.96 -2.17 -19.93
C THR A 75 7.76 -2.08 -18.64
N VAL A 76 7.51 -3.03 -17.74
CA VAL A 76 8.38 -3.31 -16.60
C VAL A 76 9.85 -3.38 -17.08
N GLY A 77 10.73 -2.72 -16.32
CA GLY A 77 12.16 -2.55 -16.59
C GLY A 77 12.52 -1.32 -17.42
N ASN A 78 11.59 -0.74 -18.18
CA ASN A 78 11.86 0.38 -19.09
C ASN A 78 11.06 1.66 -18.78
N CYS A 79 10.03 1.59 -17.92
CA CYS A 79 9.32 2.80 -17.50
C CYS A 79 10.11 3.68 -16.51
N GLY A 80 11.13 3.14 -15.82
CA GLY A 80 11.85 3.84 -14.75
C GLY A 80 12.54 5.14 -15.18
N THR A 81 12.87 5.28 -16.47
CA THR A 81 13.47 6.50 -17.04
C THR A 81 12.45 7.44 -17.69
N ALA A 82 11.16 7.09 -17.65
CA ALA A 82 10.14 7.93 -18.26
C ALA A 82 9.94 9.20 -17.43
N GLN A 83 10.00 10.36 -18.09
CA GLN A 83 9.97 11.67 -17.45
C GLN A 83 8.76 11.89 -16.52
N TRP A 84 7.62 11.29 -16.86
CA TRP A 84 6.40 11.36 -16.05
C TRP A 84 6.48 10.55 -14.75
N LEU A 85 7.36 9.54 -14.69
CA LEU A 85 7.57 8.66 -13.54
C LEU A 85 8.74 9.12 -12.67
N THR A 86 9.82 9.64 -13.27
CA THR A 86 10.99 10.14 -12.51
C THR A 86 10.66 11.31 -11.58
N ASN A 87 9.59 12.05 -11.89
CA ASN A 87 9.10 13.15 -11.06
C ASN A 87 8.10 12.69 -9.99
N ALA A 88 7.62 11.45 -10.05
CA ALA A 88 6.74 10.89 -9.04
C ALA A 88 7.57 10.54 -7.80
N LYS A 89 7.28 11.18 -6.67
CA LYS A 89 7.87 10.82 -5.38
C LYS A 89 7.26 9.51 -4.90
N VAL A 90 7.93 8.40 -5.17
CA VAL A 90 7.52 7.06 -4.73
C VAL A 90 8.54 6.49 -3.75
N GLY A 91 8.06 5.74 -2.75
CA GLY A 91 8.93 5.16 -1.71
C GLY A 91 8.79 3.65 -1.50
N THR A 92 7.62 3.08 -1.82
CA THR A 92 7.31 1.65 -1.67
C THR A 92 7.27 0.95 -3.02
N ILE A 93 6.72 1.61 -4.04
CA ILE A 93 6.64 1.06 -5.40
C ILE A 93 8.01 1.16 -6.09
N ASP A 94 8.45 0.05 -6.66
CA ASP A 94 9.63 0.03 -7.53
C ASP A 94 9.26 0.63 -8.89
N THR A 95 9.87 1.75 -9.26
CA THR A 95 9.65 2.41 -10.56
C THR A 95 10.04 1.51 -11.74
N ALA A 96 10.92 0.53 -11.53
CA ALA A 96 11.22 -0.49 -12.53
C ALA A 96 10.05 -1.46 -12.72
N GLN A 97 9.15 -1.62 -11.74
CA GLN A 97 7.96 -2.49 -11.80
C GLN A 97 6.69 -1.75 -12.26
N VAL A 98 6.85 -0.55 -12.82
CA VAL A 98 5.76 0.20 -13.43
C VAL A 98 5.68 -0.14 -14.93
N ALA A 99 4.47 -0.29 -15.45
CA ALA A 99 4.18 -0.42 -16.87
C ALA A 99 3.09 0.59 -17.27
N PHE A 100 3.22 1.21 -18.45
CA PHE A 100 2.19 2.05 -19.04
C PHE A 100 1.85 1.55 -20.45
N THR A 101 0.57 1.33 -20.73
CA THR A 101 0.10 0.96 -22.07
C THR A 101 -0.69 2.12 -22.68
N ASN A 102 -0.12 2.75 -23.70
CA ASN A 102 -0.82 3.72 -24.54
C ASN A 102 -1.59 2.98 -25.64
N ARG A 103 -2.89 2.85 -25.45
CA ARG A 103 -3.84 2.22 -26.36
C ARG A 103 -4.45 3.24 -27.30
N THR A 104 -4.91 2.74 -28.44
CA THR A 104 -5.72 3.48 -29.41
C THR A 104 -7.21 3.14 -29.29
N THR A 105 -7.57 2.09 -28.56
CA THR A 105 -8.93 1.60 -28.37
C THR A 105 -9.19 1.19 -26.92
N ALA A 106 -10.47 1.14 -26.53
CA ALA A 106 -10.94 0.62 -25.25
C ALA A 106 -10.36 -0.78 -24.95
N GLY A 107 -9.90 -1.00 -23.73
CA GLY A 107 -9.33 -2.28 -23.30
C GLY A 107 -9.27 -2.41 -21.79
N THR A 108 -8.92 -3.60 -21.30
CA THR A 108 -8.76 -3.88 -19.87
C THR A 108 -7.28 -3.94 -19.50
N VAL A 109 -6.93 -3.38 -18.36
CA VAL A 109 -5.65 -3.53 -17.65
C VAL A 109 -5.79 -4.60 -16.59
N THR A 110 -4.86 -5.54 -16.57
CA THR A 110 -4.80 -6.58 -15.53
C THR A 110 -3.89 -6.11 -14.41
N ALA A 111 -4.21 -6.51 -13.18
CA ALA A 111 -3.31 -6.26 -12.06
C ALA A 111 -1.96 -6.96 -12.30
N PRO A 112 -0.84 -6.32 -11.90
CA PRO A 112 0.45 -6.98 -11.95
C PRO A 112 0.50 -8.15 -10.97
N THR A 113 1.42 -9.08 -11.18
CA THR A 113 1.60 -10.26 -10.31
C THR A 113 2.45 -9.95 -9.08
N ALA A 114 3.26 -8.88 -9.13
CA ALA A 114 4.11 -8.43 -8.02
C ALA A 114 3.40 -7.35 -7.19
N LEU A 115 3.63 -7.37 -5.88
CA LEU A 115 2.94 -6.52 -4.91
C LEU A 115 3.31 -5.04 -5.02
N ASP A 116 4.56 -4.74 -5.35
CA ASP A 116 5.09 -3.38 -5.45
C ASP A 116 5.23 -2.93 -6.92
N ALA A 117 4.34 -3.47 -7.78
CA ALA A 117 4.24 -3.18 -9.20
C ALA A 117 2.94 -2.44 -9.53
N VAL A 118 2.94 -1.69 -10.65
CA VAL A 118 1.76 -0.93 -11.11
C VAL A 118 1.59 -1.10 -12.61
N SER A 119 0.39 -1.43 -13.04
CA SER A 119 0.01 -1.45 -14.45
C SER A 119 -0.94 -0.30 -14.76
N LEU A 120 -0.54 0.59 -15.67
CA LEU A 120 -1.32 1.73 -16.09
C LEU A 120 -1.72 1.61 -17.55
N ALA A 121 -2.90 2.14 -17.92
CA ALA A 121 -3.24 2.37 -19.31
C ALA A 121 -4.28 3.47 -19.46
N ASN A 122 -4.29 4.11 -20.63
CA ASN A 122 -5.44 4.86 -21.10
C ASN A 122 -6.48 3.92 -21.72
N PHE A 123 -7.65 4.47 -22.08
CA PHE A 123 -8.76 3.70 -22.64
C PHE A 123 -9.23 2.56 -21.71
N SER A 124 -9.17 2.82 -20.41
CA SER A 124 -9.71 1.96 -19.38
C SER A 124 -10.37 2.81 -18.28
N VAL A 125 -11.35 2.23 -17.58
CA VAL A 125 -12.03 2.81 -16.42
C VAL A 125 -12.02 1.76 -15.31
N CYS A 126 -12.07 2.15 -14.04
CA CYS A 126 -12.25 1.19 -12.96
C CYS A 126 -13.66 0.63 -12.96
N ASP A 127 -13.80 -0.64 -12.58
CA ASP A 127 -15.10 -1.25 -12.37
C ASP A 127 -15.79 -0.66 -11.13
N SER A 128 -17.07 -0.99 -10.92
CA SER A 128 -17.84 -0.49 -9.78
C SER A 128 -17.31 -0.97 -8.43
N THR A 129 -16.44 -1.99 -8.40
CA THR A 129 -15.84 -2.52 -7.18
C THR A 129 -14.51 -1.84 -6.85
N GLY A 130 -13.91 -1.12 -7.80
CA GLY A 130 -12.58 -0.52 -7.63
C GLY A 130 -11.46 -1.54 -7.55
N THR A 131 -11.68 -2.78 -8.03
CA THR A 131 -10.68 -3.86 -7.96
C THR A 131 -10.16 -4.29 -9.31
N ALA A 132 -10.86 -3.95 -10.39
CA ALA A 132 -10.45 -4.28 -11.75
C ALA A 132 -10.69 -3.08 -12.68
N SER A 133 -10.17 -3.18 -13.90
CA SER A 133 -10.48 -2.22 -14.94
C SER A 133 -11.42 -2.82 -16.00
N THR A 134 -12.20 -1.96 -16.62
CA THR A 134 -13.14 -2.27 -17.69
C THR A 134 -12.89 -1.35 -18.89
N ALA A 135 -13.24 -1.86 -20.07
CA ALA A 135 -13.26 -1.09 -21.32
C ALA A 135 -14.55 -0.28 -21.47
N SER A 136 -15.57 -0.56 -20.66
CA SER A 136 -16.89 0.10 -20.76
C SER A 136 -16.78 1.58 -20.48
N ASN A 137 -17.33 2.41 -21.38
CA ASN A 137 -17.31 3.88 -21.30
C ASN A 137 -15.89 4.50 -21.24
N ALA A 138 -14.86 3.74 -21.66
CA ALA A 138 -13.50 4.23 -21.67
C ALA A 138 -13.23 5.17 -22.85
N SER A 139 -12.40 6.18 -22.63
CA SER A 139 -11.99 7.14 -23.65
C SER A 139 -10.47 7.33 -23.64
N LYS A 140 -9.94 8.06 -24.62
CA LYS A 140 -8.51 8.40 -24.68
C LYS A 140 -8.02 9.07 -23.40
N ARG A 141 -8.88 9.82 -22.70
CA ARG A 141 -8.55 10.58 -21.48
C ARG A 141 -8.73 9.77 -20.20
N SER A 142 -9.42 8.64 -20.24
CA SER A 142 -9.58 7.80 -19.06
C SER A 142 -8.33 6.96 -18.87
N VAL A 143 -7.52 7.33 -17.89
CA VAL A 143 -6.32 6.59 -17.48
C VAL A 143 -6.60 5.95 -16.13
N VAL A 144 -6.19 4.70 -15.97
CA VAL A 144 -6.28 3.98 -14.69
C VAL A 144 -4.93 3.39 -14.32
N ALA A 145 -4.70 3.22 -13.03
CA ALA A 145 -3.64 2.42 -12.46
C ALA A 145 -4.27 1.22 -11.71
N VAL A 146 -3.77 0.03 -12.00
CA VAL A 146 -4.12 -1.21 -11.30
C VAL A 146 -2.88 -1.75 -10.59
N TYR A 147 -3.02 -2.05 -9.30
CA TYR A 147 -1.94 -2.50 -8.43
C TYR A 147 -2.49 -3.42 -7.34
N LEU A 148 -1.60 -4.05 -6.56
CA LEU A 148 -1.99 -4.95 -5.48
C LEU A 148 -1.83 -4.28 -4.10
N VAL A 149 -2.69 -4.65 -3.16
CA VAL A 149 -2.58 -4.34 -1.74
C VAL A 149 -2.61 -5.62 -0.91
N GLU A 150 -1.98 -5.60 0.27
CA GLU A 150 -1.97 -6.74 1.20
C GLU A 150 -3.30 -6.86 1.94
N THR A 151 -3.76 -8.10 2.14
CA THR A 151 -4.91 -8.42 2.98
C THR A 151 -4.49 -9.35 4.12
N GLY A 152 -5.42 -9.77 4.98
CA GLY A 152 -5.13 -10.73 6.05
C GLY A 152 -4.73 -12.12 5.56
N SER A 153 -5.04 -12.46 4.30
CA SER A 153 -4.89 -13.81 3.73
C SER A 153 -4.18 -13.84 2.37
N GLY A 154 -3.66 -12.70 1.88
CA GLY A 154 -3.00 -12.63 0.58
C GLY A 154 -2.93 -11.20 0.05
N THR A 155 -3.22 -11.03 -1.23
CA THR A 155 -3.23 -9.73 -1.91
C THR A 155 -4.54 -9.52 -2.66
N GLN A 156 -4.96 -8.26 -2.81
CA GLN A 156 -6.15 -7.88 -3.57
C GLN A 156 -5.79 -6.78 -4.57
N ALA A 157 -6.34 -6.86 -5.78
CA ALA A 157 -6.19 -5.81 -6.77
C ALA A 157 -6.99 -4.56 -6.39
N GLN A 158 -6.44 -3.41 -6.71
CA GLN A 158 -7.08 -2.10 -6.59
C GLN A 158 -6.94 -1.40 -7.92
N CYS A 159 -7.99 -0.69 -8.32
CA CYS A 159 -8.02 0.17 -9.48
C CYS A 159 -8.29 1.60 -9.05
N VAL A 160 -7.48 2.53 -9.53
CA VAL A 160 -7.64 3.97 -9.29
C VAL A 160 -7.58 4.70 -10.63
N ALA A 161 -8.47 5.67 -10.83
CA ALA A 161 -8.51 6.48 -12.04
C ALA A 161 -7.64 7.75 -11.88
N SER A 162 -7.09 8.24 -12.99
CA SER A 162 -6.42 9.53 -13.03
C SER A 162 -7.44 10.65 -12.82
N GLY A 163 -7.32 11.40 -11.72
CA GLY A 163 -8.19 12.53 -11.39
C GLY A 163 -9.30 12.25 -10.36
N SER A 164 -9.28 11.10 -9.70
CA SER A 164 -10.10 10.79 -8.50
C SER A 164 -9.38 11.08 -7.20
#